data_AF-A0A3D4HRX1-F1
#
_entry.id   AF-A0A3D4HRX1-F1
#
_cell.length_a   1.000
_cell.length_b   1.000
_cell.length_c   1.000
_cell.angle_alpha   90.00
_cell.angle_beta   90.00
_cell.angle_gamma   90.00
#
_symmetry.space_group_name_H-M   'P 1'
#
loop_
_entity.id
_entity.type
_entity.pdbx_description
1 polymer ?
#
loop_
_entity_poly.entity_id
_entity_poly.type
_entity_poly.pdbx_seq_one_letter_code
_entity_poly.pdbx_strand_id
1 'polypeptide(L)'
;AAILQNLCPESMGVSWNRLAKNTSHYKKGMIFNMGNKKNTSSENLLSGRKPDESTGMPDRNPEEAIDIDMEKEQTYQKLVDLRNCMGCMTASADKSMMYRRIAGQFKELSGYKEADAFAQLCMESAKQTDKEAKKVIYQEAQRRKSTAKLAEEYKLAAQEFKKASGYQDADDMALECEKRSGILERKAVRKKWIGGGIFILCVAALLLGSQTSHAKYYLANAYQMTGSYPSAIDMYKKLGAYKDSNERLQECRYRYGTEAATEGNYKTAAKEFAAAGNYKDSEEQLIAAQKNLIKNSEPGQKIKVGKYEWLILDILDDRAFLMKNSSMEEMPYHSEPGEITWEKASLRQWLNTQFLEDSFSPAERNNIWLTEVANHDNAVYGTKGGKDTEDYIFMFSAEEAMNYSSLFPNFKTNTWLRSPGNDPYSAAFLSDKGSVMDYGYVATSNQFKVRPVMWYKLK
;
A
#
# COMPACT_ATOMS: atom_id res chain seq x y z
N ALA A 1 22.58 14.37 9.30
CA ALA A 1 23.59 13.36 8.91
C ALA A 1 24.58 13.05 10.04
N ALA A 2 24.15 12.99 11.29
CA ALA A 2 24.85 12.33 12.39
C ALA A 2 23.77 12.02 13.43
N ILE A 3 23.88 10.87 14.11
CA ILE A 3 22.82 10.21 14.92
C ILE A 3 21.90 9.32 14.06
N LEU A 4 22.45 8.19 13.58
CA LEU A 4 21.77 6.88 13.40
C LEU A 4 22.75 5.86 12.78
N GLN A 5 23.91 5.69 13.42
CA GLN A 5 24.83 4.57 13.16
C GLN A 5 25.24 4.03 14.53
N ASN A 6 24.46 3.07 15.01
CA ASN A 6 24.88 2.03 15.95
C ASN A 6 23.60 1.29 16.33
N LEU A 7 23.36 0.16 15.67
CA LEU A 7 22.67 -1.03 16.18
C LEU A 7 22.55 -2.05 15.03
N CYS A 8 23.64 -2.79 14.80
CA CYS A 8 23.62 -4.08 14.13
C CYS A 8 24.65 -4.98 14.82
N PRO A 9 24.27 -6.20 15.22
CA PRO A 9 25.21 -7.32 15.26
C PRO A 9 25.05 -8.13 13.97
N GLU A 10 26.17 -8.36 13.29
CA GLU A 10 26.32 -9.35 12.24
C GLU A 10 26.07 -10.76 12.78
N SER A 11 25.36 -11.60 12.03
CA SER A 11 25.81 -12.94 11.65
C SER A 11 24.71 -13.72 10.93
N MET A 12 25.15 -14.59 10.02
CA MET A 12 24.38 -15.52 9.19
C MET A 12 23.91 -14.96 7.85
N GLY A 13 24.88 -14.82 6.95
CA GLY A 13 24.61 -14.87 5.52
C GLY A 13 24.24 -16.27 5.07
N VAL A 14 23.12 -16.41 4.36
CA VAL A 14 22.93 -17.41 3.30
C VAL A 14 22.03 -16.78 2.23
N SER A 15 22.51 -16.88 0.99
CA SER A 15 21.93 -16.40 -0.26
C SER A 15 20.55 -16.99 -0.57
N TRP A 16 19.55 -16.12 -0.81
CA TRP A 16 18.23 -16.47 -1.33
C TRP A 16 18.23 -16.55 -2.87
N ASN A 17 18.85 -17.60 -3.41
CA ASN A 17 18.67 -17.94 -4.83
C ASN A 17 18.79 -19.45 -5.05
N ARG A 18 17.70 -20.18 -4.76
CA ARG A 18 17.31 -21.49 -5.34
C ARG A 18 16.15 -22.04 -4.53
N LEU A 19 14.94 -22.02 -5.09
CA LEU A 19 13.86 -23.00 -4.83
C LEU A 19 12.66 -22.67 -5.72
N ALA A 20 12.83 -22.92 -7.02
CA ALA A 20 11.74 -23.04 -7.96
C ALA A 20 12.14 -24.09 -9.01
N LYS A 21 11.89 -25.36 -8.69
CA LYS A 21 11.63 -26.48 -9.62
C LYS A 21 11.62 -27.82 -8.86
N ASN A 22 10.76 -28.71 -9.33
CA ASN A 22 10.62 -30.14 -9.02
C ASN A 22 9.79 -30.53 -7.80
N THR A 23 8.49 -30.73 -8.04
CA THR A 23 7.81 -31.96 -7.61
C THR A 23 6.71 -32.33 -8.62
N SER A 24 7.02 -33.28 -9.50
CA SER A 24 6.02 -34.15 -10.14
C SER A 24 6.50 -35.60 -10.02
N HIS A 25 5.54 -36.50 -9.77
CA HIS A 25 5.59 -37.95 -9.88
C HIS A 25 6.61 -38.74 -9.05
N TYR A 26 6.12 -39.57 -8.12
CA TYR A 26 6.43 -41.01 -8.14
C TYR A 26 5.27 -41.85 -7.57
N LYS A 27 4.97 -42.92 -8.32
CA LYS A 27 3.90 -43.90 -8.16
C LYS A 27 4.25 -44.96 -7.10
N LYS A 28 3.19 -45.46 -6.46
CA LYS A 28 2.88 -46.87 -6.11
C LYS A 28 4.07 -47.84 -5.99
N GLY A 29 4.31 -48.29 -4.76
CA GLY A 29 4.96 -49.57 -4.47
C GLY A 29 3.93 -50.69 -4.38
N MET A 30 4.29 -51.86 -4.91
CA MET A 30 3.51 -53.10 -4.90
C MET A 30 4.36 -54.23 -4.31
N ILE A 31 3.81 -54.84 -3.24
CA ILE A 31 3.74 -56.26 -2.81
C ILE A 31 4.96 -57.06 -2.26
N PHE A 32 4.59 -57.83 -1.22
CA PHE A 32 4.99 -59.18 -0.74
C PHE A 32 5.94 -59.22 0.48
N ASN A 33 5.80 -60.07 1.51
CA ASN A 33 4.76 -60.91 2.14
C ASN A 33 5.45 -61.63 3.33
N MET A 34 4.72 -62.51 4.03
CA MET A 34 5.07 -63.41 5.15
C MET A 34 4.68 -62.84 6.52
N GLY A 35 3.91 -63.53 7.37
CA GLY A 35 3.33 -64.87 7.30
C GLY A 35 2.77 -65.28 8.68
N ASN A 36 2.06 -66.41 8.68
CA ASN A 36 1.37 -67.14 9.78
C ASN A 36 -0.09 -66.72 10.03
N LYS A 37 -1.13 -67.41 9.50
CA LYS A 37 -1.54 -68.85 9.56
C LYS A 37 -1.74 -69.38 10.99
N LYS A 38 -3.00 -69.51 11.42
CA LYS A 38 -3.85 -70.74 11.41
C LYS A 38 -5.19 -70.39 12.10
N ASN A 39 -6.34 -70.62 11.43
CA ASN A 39 -7.23 -71.79 11.58
C ASN A 39 -7.84 -71.87 13.00
N THR A 40 -9.13 -72.05 13.23
CA THR A 40 -10.18 -72.68 12.42
C THR A 40 -11.55 -72.48 13.08
N SER A 41 -12.60 -72.50 12.25
CA SER A 41 -13.92 -73.15 12.43
C SER A 41 -14.83 -72.72 13.60
N SER A 42 -16.03 -72.22 13.26
CA SER A 42 -17.33 -72.92 13.44
C SER A 42 -17.86 -72.74 14.86
N GLU A 43 -19.10 -72.42 15.17
CA GLU A 43 -20.40 -72.72 14.56
C GLU A 43 -21.41 -71.94 15.43
N ASN A 44 -22.38 -71.26 14.84
CA ASN A 44 -23.64 -70.94 15.53
C ASN A 44 -24.62 -70.39 14.51
N LEU A 45 -25.44 -71.27 13.92
CA LEU A 45 -26.71 -70.90 13.30
C LEU A 45 -27.66 -72.09 13.38
N LEU A 46 -28.45 -72.05 14.45
CA LEU A 46 -29.89 -72.33 14.51
C LEU A 46 -30.51 -72.90 13.22
N SER A 47 -30.84 -74.19 13.26
CA SER A 47 -31.99 -74.79 12.58
C SER A 47 -32.63 -75.71 13.61
N GLY A 48 -33.90 -75.61 14.01
CA GLY A 48 -35.10 -75.37 13.24
C GLY A 48 -35.94 -76.65 13.30
N ARG A 49 -36.98 -76.69 14.13
CA ARG A 49 -38.23 -77.46 13.97
C ARG A 49 -39.11 -77.37 15.23
N LYS A 50 -40.40 -77.08 15.03
CA LYS A 50 -41.51 -77.34 15.97
C LYS A 50 -41.61 -78.84 16.28
N PRO A 51 -42.30 -79.25 17.36
CA PRO A 51 -43.67 -79.75 17.11
C PRO A 51 -44.69 -79.47 18.22
N ASP A 52 -45.95 -79.63 17.83
CA ASP A 52 -47.13 -79.84 18.68
C ASP A 52 -47.00 -81.08 19.58
N GLU A 53 -47.78 -81.02 20.66
CA GLU A 53 -48.47 -82.08 21.42
C GLU A 53 -47.91 -83.53 21.55
N SER A 54 -47.85 -83.92 22.83
CA SER A 54 -48.25 -85.22 23.41
C SER A 54 -47.26 -86.40 23.54
N THR A 55 -47.21 -86.89 24.79
CA THR A 55 -46.95 -88.25 25.28
C THR A 55 -45.56 -88.88 25.15
N GLY A 56 -45.06 -89.37 26.29
CA GLY A 56 -44.20 -90.56 26.40
C GLY A 56 -42.83 -90.33 27.03
N MET A 57 -42.70 -90.62 28.32
CA MET A 57 -41.40 -90.86 28.99
C MET A 57 -40.64 -92.01 28.31
N PRO A 58 -39.30 -91.98 28.33
CA PRO A 58 -38.59 -93.09 28.94
C PRO A 58 -37.45 -92.66 29.88
N ASP A 59 -37.18 -93.57 30.83
CA ASP A 59 -36.18 -93.56 31.90
C ASP A 59 -34.76 -93.11 31.48
N ARG A 60 -34.12 -92.32 32.34
CA ARG A 60 -32.67 -92.02 32.29
C ARG A 60 -31.89 -92.84 33.31
N ASN A 61 -30.73 -93.31 32.88
CA ASN A 61 -29.76 -94.16 33.56
C ASN A 61 -29.21 -93.51 34.87
N PRO A 62 -29.08 -94.24 36.00
CA PRO A 62 -28.67 -93.65 37.29
C PRO A 62 -27.24 -93.07 37.37
N GLU A 63 -26.27 -93.53 36.57
CA GLU A 63 -24.89 -93.00 36.59
C GLU A 63 -24.74 -91.64 35.89
N GLU A 64 -25.52 -91.35 34.83
CA GLU A 64 -25.53 -90.03 34.17
C GLU A 64 -26.20 -88.96 35.04
N ALA A 65 -27.18 -89.33 35.87
CA ALA A 65 -27.87 -88.40 36.77
C ALA A 65 -26.95 -87.88 37.89
N ILE A 66 -25.95 -88.66 38.33
CA ILE A 66 -25.00 -88.30 39.38
C ILE A 66 -23.91 -87.35 38.83
N ASP A 67 -23.43 -87.57 37.61
CA ASP A 67 -22.41 -86.73 36.96
C ASP A 67 -22.97 -85.34 36.59
N ILE A 68 -24.22 -85.30 36.10
CA ILE A 68 -24.94 -84.06 35.80
C ILE A 68 -25.19 -83.21 37.06
N ASP A 69 -25.42 -83.85 38.21
CA ASP A 69 -25.67 -83.14 39.48
C ASP A 69 -24.37 -82.54 40.07
N MET A 70 -23.22 -83.20 39.82
CA MET A 70 -21.90 -82.73 40.22
C MET A 70 -21.42 -81.53 39.38
N GLU A 71 -21.66 -81.55 38.06
CA GLU A 71 -21.31 -80.44 37.16
C GLU A 71 -22.18 -79.19 37.43
N LYS A 72 -23.47 -79.39 37.73
CA LYS A 72 -24.38 -78.32 38.18
C LYS A 72 -23.93 -77.73 39.52
N GLU A 73 -23.49 -78.55 40.46
CA GLU A 73 -22.99 -78.07 41.75
C GLU A 73 -21.71 -77.23 41.61
N GLN A 74 -20.75 -77.68 40.79
CA GLN A 74 -19.52 -76.91 40.53
C GLN A 74 -19.83 -75.58 39.86
N THR A 75 -20.75 -75.57 38.89
CA THR A 75 -21.18 -74.36 38.19
C THR A 75 -21.91 -73.41 39.14
N TYR A 76 -22.81 -73.93 39.98
CA TYR A 76 -23.54 -73.19 41.00
C TYR A 76 -22.59 -72.50 41.98
N GLN A 77 -21.65 -73.25 42.56
CA GLN A 77 -20.69 -72.71 43.53
C GLN A 77 -19.80 -71.64 42.90
N LYS A 78 -19.35 -71.84 41.66
CA LYS A 78 -18.57 -70.85 40.92
C LYS A 78 -19.34 -69.56 40.66
N LEU A 79 -20.64 -69.64 40.35
CA LEU A 79 -21.49 -68.46 40.14
C LEU A 79 -21.76 -67.72 41.46
N VAL A 80 -21.92 -68.45 42.57
CA VAL A 80 -22.05 -67.87 43.92
C VAL A 80 -20.77 -67.13 44.31
N ASP A 81 -19.60 -67.73 44.10
CA ASP A 81 -18.31 -67.12 44.39
C ASP A 81 -18.09 -65.87 43.55
N LEU A 82 -18.40 -65.93 42.24
CA LEU A 82 -18.28 -64.79 41.33
C LEU A 82 -19.24 -63.65 41.72
N ARG A 83 -20.47 -63.98 42.12
CA ARG A 83 -21.45 -63.03 42.66
C ARG A 83 -20.91 -62.33 43.92
N ASN A 84 -20.34 -63.09 44.84
CA ASN A 84 -19.78 -62.58 46.09
C ASN A 84 -18.57 -61.66 45.81
N CYS A 85 -17.70 -62.03 44.88
CA CYS A 85 -16.55 -61.22 44.47
C CYS A 85 -16.96 -59.85 43.90
N MET A 86 -18.08 -59.77 43.16
CA MET A 86 -18.58 -58.49 42.65
C MET A 86 -19.00 -57.51 43.76
N GLY A 87 -19.29 -58.00 44.97
CA GLY A 87 -19.61 -57.16 46.13
C GLY A 87 -18.53 -56.10 46.41
N CYS A 88 -17.26 -56.43 46.15
CA CYS A 88 -16.11 -55.57 46.41
C CYS A 88 -15.81 -54.53 45.30
N MET A 89 -16.46 -54.62 44.13
CA MET A 89 -16.24 -53.67 43.03
C MET A 89 -17.01 -52.37 43.25
N THR A 90 -16.48 -51.23 42.79
CA THR A 90 -17.23 -49.96 42.76
C THR A 90 -18.38 -50.03 41.76
N ALA A 91 -19.43 -49.23 41.98
CA ALA A 91 -20.54 -49.17 41.03
C ALA A 91 -20.07 -48.66 39.65
N SER A 92 -20.26 -49.47 38.62
CA SER A 92 -19.87 -49.15 37.24
C SER A 92 -20.79 -49.87 36.25
N ALA A 93 -20.78 -49.42 34.99
CA ALA A 93 -21.47 -50.12 33.92
C ALA A 93 -21.00 -51.57 33.79
N ASP A 94 -19.70 -51.82 33.97
CA ASP A 94 -19.11 -53.16 33.91
C ASP A 94 -19.62 -54.05 35.04
N LYS A 95 -19.69 -53.54 36.28
CA LYS A 95 -20.24 -54.29 37.43
C LYS A 95 -21.70 -54.66 37.18
N SER A 96 -22.50 -53.74 36.65
CA SER A 96 -23.90 -54.03 36.29
C SER A 96 -24.02 -55.09 35.19
N MET A 97 -23.21 -54.99 34.13
CA MET A 97 -23.18 -56.00 33.06
C MET A 97 -22.79 -57.39 33.59
N MET A 98 -21.82 -57.46 34.50
CA MET A 98 -21.41 -58.72 35.14
C MET A 98 -22.55 -59.34 35.96
N TYR A 99 -23.27 -58.55 36.77
CA TYR A 99 -24.46 -59.03 37.48
C TYR A 99 -25.54 -59.56 36.53
N ARG A 100 -25.82 -58.87 35.42
CA ARG A 100 -26.80 -59.35 34.42
C ARG A 100 -26.35 -60.66 33.77
N ARG A 101 -25.04 -60.80 33.49
CA ARG A 101 -24.46 -62.03 32.93
C ARG A 101 -24.62 -63.19 33.89
N ILE A 102 -24.28 -62.99 35.17
CA ILE A 102 -24.40 -64.02 36.21
C ILE A 102 -25.85 -64.37 36.47
N ALA A 103 -26.76 -63.39 36.44
CA ALA A 103 -28.20 -63.66 36.48
C ALA A 103 -28.66 -64.55 35.32
N GLY A 104 -28.15 -64.31 34.10
CA GLY A 104 -28.40 -65.16 32.93
C GLY A 104 -27.95 -66.60 33.16
N GLN A 105 -26.74 -66.79 33.69
CA GLN A 105 -26.19 -68.12 33.97
C GLN A 105 -26.93 -68.84 35.11
N PHE A 106 -27.36 -68.14 36.16
CA PHE A 106 -28.22 -68.73 37.19
C PHE A 106 -29.59 -69.15 36.66
N LYS A 107 -30.12 -68.44 35.65
CA LYS A 107 -31.39 -68.78 35.00
C LYS A 107 -31.30 -70.08 34.18
N GLU A 108 -30.12 -70.44 33.69
CA GLU A 108 -29.85 -71.73 33.04
C GLU A 108 -29.87 -72.91 34.05
N LEU A 109 -29.75 -72.61 35.35
CA LEU A 109 -29.84 -73.56 36.48
C LEU A 109 -31.21 -73.49 37.19
N SER A 110 -32.27 -73.04 36.52
CA SER A 110 -33.60 -72.87 37.14
C SER A 110 -34.12 -74.17 37.79
N GLY A 111 -34.74 -74.04 38.97
CA GLY A 111 -35.16 -75.17 39.81
C GLY A 111 -34.04 -75.92 40.56
N TYR A 112 -32.78 -75.52 40.39
CA TYR A 112 -31.64 -76.06 41.14
C TYR A 112 -31.30 -75.16 42.34
N LYS A 113 -31.46 -75.69 43.57
CA LYS A 113 -31.19 -74.97 44.82
C LYS A 113 -31.81 -73.56 44.82
N GLU A 114 -31.07 -72.54 45.26
CA GLU A 114 -31.51 -71.15 45.28
C GLU A 114 -31.18 -70.36 43.99
N ALA A 115 -30.88 -71.03 42.86
CA ALA A 115 -30.43 -70.38 41.62
C ALA A 115 -31.40 -69.30 41.11
N ASP A 116 -32.71 -69.56 41.13
CA ASP A 116 -33.72 -68.57 40.70
C ASP A 116 -33.74 -67.33 41.59
N ALA A 117 -33.55 -67.50 42.91
CA ALA A 117 -33.44 -66.40 43.85
C ALA A 117 -32.15 -65.59 43.62
N PHE A 118 -31.02 -66.27 43.33
CA PHE A 118 -29.77 -65.59 42.98
C PHE A 118 -29.83 -64.88 41.64
N ALA A 119 -30.54 -65.40 40.65
CA ALA A 119 -30.77 -64.72 39.37
C ALA A 119 -31.52 -63.39 39.58
N GLN A 120 -32.60 -63.41 40.37
CA GLN A 120 -33.35 -62.20 40.72
C GLN A 120 -32.49 -61.20 41.50
N LEU A 121 -31.75 -61.68 42.50
CA LEU A 121 -30.90 -60.83 43.32
C LEU A 121 -29.76 -60.21 42.52
N CYS A 122 -29.19 -60.92 41.54
CA CYS A 122 -28.22 -60.37 40.61
C CYS A 122 -28.84 -59.30 39.69
N MET A 123 -30.04 -59.52 39.15
CA MET A 123 -30.74 -58.50 38.36
C MET A 123 -31.05 -57.24 39.17
N GLU A 124 -31.45 -57.39 40.43
CA GLU A 124 -31.69 -56.25 41.31
C GLU A 124 -30.37 -55.53 41.67
N SER A 125 -29.30 -56.29 41.91
CA SER A 125 -27.95 -55.75 42.13
C SER A 125 -27.44 -55.00 40.89
N ALA A 126 -27.76 -55.46 39.68
CA ALA A 126 -27.44 -54.77 38.44
C ALA A 126 -28.16 -53.42 38.33
N LYS A 127 -29.49 -53.39 38.57
CA LYS A 127 -30.28 -52.15 38.56
C LYS A 127 -29.78 -51.13 39.59
N GLN A 128 -29.48 -51.60 40.81
CA GLN A 128 -28.96 -50.74 41.86
C GLN A 128 -27.56 -50.21 41.49
N THR A 129 -26.73 -51.05 40.88
CA THR A 129 -25.41 -50.65 40.37
C THR A 129 -25.52 -49.61 39.26
N ASP A 130 -26.45 -49.75 38.30
CA ASP A 130 -26.70 -48.75 37.26
C ASP A 130 -27.12 -47.41 37.86
N LYS A 131 -28.01 -47.44 38.86
CA LYS A 131 -28.52 -46.25 39.53
C LYS A 131 -27.40 -45.51 40.26
N GLU A 132 -26.52 -46.22 40.96
CA GLU A 132 -25.40 -45.61 41.69
C GLU A 132 -24.32 -45.11 40.72
N ALA A 133 -24.04 -45.82 39.63
CA ALA A 133 -23.11 -45.36 38.59
C ALA A 133 -23.62 -44.06 37.93
N LYS A 134 -24.91 -43.99 37.57
CA LYS A 134 -25.52 -42.77 37.01
C LYS A 134 -25.51 -41.60 38.01
N LYS A 135 -25.70 -41.87 39.30
CA LYS A 135 -25.61 -40.86 40.37
C LYS A 135 -24.23 -40.21 40.44
N VAL A 136 -23.16 -41.00 40.39
CA VAL A 136 -21.78 -40.48 40.41
C VAL A 136 -21.49 -39.63 39.17
N ILE A 137 -21.87 -40.12 37.99
CA ILE A 137 -21.73 -39.37 36.72
C ILE A 137 -22.49 -38.05 36.78
N TYR A 138 -23.72 -38.07 37.30
CA TYR A 138 -24.56 -36.89 37.43
C TYR A 138 -23.95 -35.85 38.39
N GLN A 139 -23.41 -36.27 39.54
CA GLN A 139 -22.72 -35.38 40.48
C GLN A 139 -21.48 -34.73 39.87
N GLU A 140 -20.69 -35.50 39.11
CA GLU A 140 -19.52 -34.97 38.42
C GLU A 140 -19.93 -34.00 37.29
N ALA A 141 -21.00 -34.29 36.56
CA ALA A 141 -21.54 -33.39 35.54
C ALA A 141 -22.05 -32.07 36.15
N GLN A 142 -22.71 -32.11 37.31
CA GLN A 142 -23.09 -30.90 38.06
C GLN A 142 -21.87 -30.08 38.49
N ARG A 143 -20.83 -30.74 39.00
CA ARG A 143 -19.58 -30.08 39.39
C ARG A 143 -18.91 -29.40 38.20
N ARG A 144 -18.85 -30.07 37.05
CA ARG A 144 -18.30 -29.49 35.81
C ARG A 144 -19.10 -28.27 35.38
N LYS A 145 -20.42 -28.38 35.36
CA LYS A 145 -21.34 -27.27 35.03
C LYS A 145 -21.14 -26.08 35.97
N SER A 146 -21.01 -26.29 37.28
CA SER A 146 -20.83 -25.19 38.25
C SER A 146 -19.50 -24.45 38.08
N THR A 147 -18.46 -25.14 37.61
CA THR A 147 -17.16 -24.54 37.32
C THR A 147 -17.03 -23.96 35.91
N ALA A 148 -17.95 -24.30 34.99
CA ALA A 148 -17.86 -23.92 33.58
C ALA A 148 -18.10 -22.43 33.35
N LYS A 149 -17.15 -21.80 32.66
CA LYS A 149 -17.16 -20.39 32.22
C LYS A 149 -17.09 -20.27 30.71
N LEU A 150 -16.49 -21.25 30.02
CA LEU A 150 -16.28 -21.25 28.57
C LEU A 150 -17.28 -22.16 27.86
N ALA A 151 -17.55 -21.87 26.58
CA ALA A 151 -18.45 -22.68 25.76
C ALA A 151 -18.03 -24.16 25.72
N GLU A 152 -16.74 -24.42 25.51
CA GLU A 152 -16.19 -25.79 25.48
C GLU A 152 -16.38 -26.53 26.81
N GLU A 153 -16.26 -25.85 27.95
CA GLU A 153 -16.48 -26.45 29.27
C GLU A 153 -17.96 -26.82 29.47
N TYR A 154 -18.88 -25.99 28.98
CA TYR A 154 -20.31 -26.32 28.95
C TYR A 154 -20.62 -27.48 27.99
N LYS A 155 -19.94 -27.60 26.84
CA LYS A 155 -20.09 -28.78 25.96
C LYS A 155 -19.65 -30.06 26.65
N LEU A 156 -18.51 -30.02 27.34
CA LEU A 156 -18.01 -31.16 28.12
C LEU A 156 -18.97 -31.53 29.25
N ALA A 157 -19.51 -30.55 29.98
CA ALA A 157 -20.52 -30.80 31.00
C ALA A 157 -21.79 -31.44 30.40
N ALA A 158 -22.26 -30.98 29.23
CA ALA A 158 -23.39 -31.58 28.53
C ALA A 158 -23.13 -33.04 28.14
N GLN A 159 -21.93 -33.35 27.64
CA GLN A 159 -21.54 -34.72 27.30
C GLN A 159 -21.54 -35.64 28.52
N GLU A 160 -21.07 -35.17 29.68
CA GLU A 160 -21.11 -35.94 30.92
C GLU A 160 -22.56 -36.16 31.41
N PHE A 161 -23.43 -35.15 31.35
CA PHE A 161 -24.85 -35.33 31.67
C PHE A 161 -25.53 -36.37 30.77
N LYS A 162 -25.21 -36.41 29.47
CA LYS A 162 -25.74 -37.43 28.54
C LYS A 162 -25.39 -38.86 28.94
N LYS A 163 -24.25 -39.09 29.60
CA LYS A 163 -23.88 -40.44 30.10
C LYS A 163 -24.78 -40.88 31.27
N ALA A 164 -25.43 -39.94 31.95
CA ALA A 164 -26.44 -40.20 32.98
C ALA A 164 -27.89 -40.09 32.46
N SER A 165 -28.12 -40.22 31.16
CA SER A 165 -29.47 -40.09 30.55
C SER A 165 -30.54 -40.96 31.24
N GLY A 166 -31.74 -40.40 31.40
CA GLY A 166 -32.86 -41.01 32.13
C GLY A 166 -32.68 -41.07 33.66
N TYR A 167 -31.67 -40.43 34.23
CA TYR A 167 -31.50 -40.26 35.68
C TYR A 167 -31.78 -38.82 36.09
N GLN A 168 -32.77 -38.62 36.96
CA GLN A 168 -33.22 -37.29 37.39
C GLN A 168 -33.49 -36.38 36.18
N ASP A 169 -32.93 -35.17 36.16
CA ASP A 169 -33.05 -34.16 35.11
C ASP A 169 -31.79 -34.09 34.22
N ALA A 170 -30.98 -35.15 34.15
CA ALA A 170 -29.72 -35.16 33.42
C ALA A 170 -29.87 -34.71 31.95
N ASP A 171 -30.92 -35.15 31.26
CA ASP A 171 -31.17 -34.80 29.86
C ASP A 171 -31.50 -33.31 29.69
N ASP A 172 -32.27 -32.72 30.62
CA ASP A 172 -32.57 -31.28 30.65
C ASP A 172 -31.31 -30.46 30.95
N MET A 173 -30.49 -30.94 31.89
CA MET A 173 -29.22 -30.30 32.26
C MET A 173 -28.21 -30.32 31.10
N ALA A 174 -28.18 -31.41 30.32
CA ALA A 174 -27.38 -31.48 29.10
C ALA A 174 -27.83 -30.44 28.07
N LEU A 175 -29.15 -30.34 27.82
CA LEU A 175 -29.72 -29.36 26.90
C LEU A 175 -29.45 -27.91 27.33
N GLU A 176 -29.53 -27.64 28.64
CA GLU A 176 -29.22 -26.32 29.18
C GLU A 176 -27.74 -25.95 28.95
N CYS A 177 -26.82 -26.90 29.18
CA CYS A 177 -25.40 -26.68 28.94
C CYS A 177 -25.11 -26.43 27.46
N GLU A 178 -25.73 -27.16 26.53
CA GLU A 178 -25.60 -26.92 25.09
C GLU A 178 -26.12 -25.54 24.68
N LYS A 179 -27.29 -25.13 25.20
CA LYS A 179 -27.84 -23.78 24.99
C LYS A 179 -26.87 -22.71 25.50
N ARG A 180 -26.32 -22.86 26.71
CA ARG A 180 -25.34 -21.93 27.29
C ARG A 180 -24.06 -21.87 26.44
N SER A 181 -23.55 -23.01 25.98
CA SER A 181 -22.40 -23.07 25.07
C SER A 181 -22.66 -22.26 23.80
N GLY A 182 -23.77 -22.51 23.11
CA GLY A 182 -24.09 -21.79 21.86
C GLY A 182 -24.30 -20.28 22.04
N ILE A 183 -24.75 -19.83 23.22
CA ILE A 183 -24.79 -18.39 23.56
C ILE A 183 -23.37 -17.84 23.74
N LEU A 184 -22.50 -18.55 24.46
CA LEU A 184 -21.12 -18.12 24.72
C LEU A 184 -20.28 -18.07 23.44
N GLU A 185 -20.42 -19.04 22.53
CA GLU A 185 -19.74 -19.02 21.23
C GLU A 185 -20.16 -17.80 20.40
N ARG A 186 -21.46 -17.54 20.29
CA ARG A 186 -21.97 -16.36 19.57
C ARG A 186 -21.47 -15.05 20.19
N LYS A 187 -21.43 -14.95 21.52
CA LYS A 187 -20.85 -13.79 22.22
C LYS A 187 -19.36 -13.63 21.94
N ALA A 188 -18.58 -14.72 21.96
CA ALA A 188 -17.15 -14.70 21.69
C ALA A 188 -16.83 -14.29 20.24
N VAL A 189 -17.55 -14.88 19.28
CA VAL A 189 -17.45 -14.53 17.85
C VAL A 189 -17.80 -13.07 17.63
N ARG A 190 -18.94 -12.60 18.18
CA ARG A 190 -19.36 -11.20 18.09
C ARG A 190 -18.31 -10.25 18.70
N LYS A 191 -17.75 -10.57 19.87
CA LYS A 191 -16.69 -9.76 20.51
C LYS A 191 -15.44 -9.67 19.64
N LYS A 192 -15.04 -10.77 18.99
CA LYS A 192 -13.90 -10.80 18.05
C LYS A 192 -14.15 -9.94 16.81
N TRP A 193 -15.34 -10.02 16.21
CA TRP A 193 -15.71 -9.20 15.05
C TRP A 193 -15.80 -7.71 15.38
N ILE A 194 -16.40 -7.36 16.53
CA ILE A 194 -16.46 -5.97 16.99
C ILE A 194 -15.05 -5.42 17.25
N GLY A 195 -14.21 -6.17 17.97
CA GLY A 195 -12.84 -5.77 18.26
C GLY A 195 -12.00 -5.58 17.00
N GLY A 196 -12.08 -6.52 16.05
CA GLY A 196 -11.39 -6.42 14.76
C GLY A 196 -11.88 -5.24 13.91
N GLY A 197 -13.19 -5.01 13.88
CA GLY A 197 -13.79 -3.88 13.15
C GLY A 197 -13.33 -2.52 13.70
N ILE A 198 -13.30 -2.35 15.03
CA ILE A 198 -12.81 -1.13 15.68
C ILE A 198 -11.33 -0.90 15.34
N PHE A 199 -10.50 -1.93 15.40
CA PHE A 199 -9.07 -1.80 15.08
C PHE A 199 -8.84 -1.33 13.64
N ILE A 200 -9.53 -1.94 12.68
CA ILE A 200 -9.46 -1.54 11.26
C ILE A 200 -9.90 -0.07 11.08
N LEU A 201 -10.98 0.33 11.77
CA LEU A 201 -11.51 1.69 11.68
C LEU A 201 -10.54 2.72 12.30
N CYS A 202 -9.87 2.39 13.40
CA CYS A 202 -8.82 3.22 13.99
C CYS A 202 -7.60 3.39 13.05
N VAL A 203 -7.12 2.30 12.44
CA VAL A 203 -6.02 2.35 11.48
C VAL A 203 -6.41 3.18 10.26
N ALA A 204 -7.63 2.99 9.72
CA ALA A 204 -8.15 3.79 8.63
C ALA A 204 -8.27 5.27 9.01
N ALA A 205 -8.76 5.59 10.22
CA ALA A 205 -8.86 6.97 10.71
C ALA A 205 -7.50 7.64 10.87
N LEU A 206 -6.45 6.92 11.31
CA LEU A 206 -5.08 7.45 11.38
C LEU A 206 -4.49 7.71 9.99
N LEU A 207 -4.65 6.76 9.06
CA LEU A 207 -4.17 6.90 7.68
C LEU A 207 -4.89 8.05 6.97
N LEU A 208 -6.22 8.12 7.06
CA LEU A 208 -7.02 9.19 6.48
C LEU A 208 -6.75 10.54 7.19
N GLY A 209 -6.59 10.51 8.51
CA GLY A 209 -6.25 11.67 9.35
C GLY A 209 -4.94 12.32 8.95
N SER A 210 -3.90 11.52 8.63
CA SER A 210 -2.60 12.01 8.15
C SER A 210 -2.68 12.71 6.78
N GLN A 211 -3.71 12.41 5.97
CA GLN A 211 -3.93 13.03 4.67
C GLN A 211 -4.77 14.31 4.74
N THR A 212 -5.32 14.63 5.91
CA THR A 212 -6.12 15.85 6.09
C THR A 212 -5.27 17.12 5.90
N SER A 213 -5.91 18.17 5.42
CA SER A 213 -5.26 19.49 5.31
C SER A 213 -4.76 19.99 6.67
N HIS A 214 -5.44 19.62 7.77
CA HIS A 214 -5.01 19.98 9.12
C HIS A 214 -3.66 19.35 9.50
N ALA A 215 -3.51 18.04 9.35
CA ALA A 215 -2.25 17.34 9.67
C ALA A 215 -1.09 17.83 8.81
N LYS A 216 -1.33 17.97 7.49
CA LYS A 216 -0.35 18.52 6.53
C LYS A 216 0.09 19.93 6.91
N TYR A 217 -0.83 20.77 7.38
CA TYR A 217 -0.54 22.14 7.79
C TYR A 217 0.40 22.21 9.00
N TYR A 218 0.16 21.43 10.06
CA TYR A 218 1.07 21.42 11.21
C TYR A 218 2.42 20.78 10.89
N LEU A 219 2.44 19.77 10.02
CA LEU A 219 3.69 19.21 9.53
C LEU A 219 4.49 20.23 8.71
N ALA A 220 3.82 21.02 7.86
CA ALA A 220 4.46 22.12 7.13
C ALA A 220 5.02 23.18 8.08
N ASN A 221 4.28 23.55 9.13
CA ASN A 221 4.76 24.48 10.17
C ASN A 221 6.02 23.94 10.85
N ALA A 222 6.06 22.64 11.19
CA ALA A 222 7.23 22.02 11.79
C ALA A 222 8.45 22.04 10.85
N TYR A 223 8.27 21.77 9.56
CA TYR A 223 9.34 21.92 8.56
C TYR A 223 9.82 23.37 8.43
N GLN A 224 8.91 24.34 8.41
CA GLN A 224 9.27 25.77 8.37
C GLN A 224 10.09 26.17 9.62
N MET A 225 9.68 25.76 10.81
CA MET A 225 10.37 26.08 12.07
C MET A 225 11.76 25.44 12.17
N THR A 226 11.97 24.29 11.54
CA THR A 226 13.25 23.59 11.54
C THR A 226 14.18 24.06 10.41
N GLY A 227 13.75 25.01 9.58
CA GLY A 227 14.52 25.50 8.43
C GLY A 227 14.48 24.58 7.20
N SER A 228 13.70 23.50 7.23
CA SER A 228 13.52 22.62 6.07
C SER A 228 12.52 23.23 5.07
N TYR A 229 12.90 24.37 4.48
CA TYR A 229 12.03 25.12 3.58
C TYR A 229 11.58 24.33 2.34
N PRO A 230 12.41 23.50 1.67
CA PRO A 230 11.94 22.70 0.53
C PRO A 230 10.76 21.78 0.88
N SER A 231 10.81 21.13 2.04
CA SER A 231 9.71 20.27 2.52
C SER A 231 8.48 21.08 2.92
N ALA A 232 8.67 22.23 3.58
CA ALA A 232 7.57 23.14 3.94
C ALA A 232 6.85 23.67 2.68
N ILE A 233 7.61 24.11 1.67
CA ILE A 233 7.12 24.61 0.38
C ILE A 233 6.25 23.56 -0.32
N ASP A 234 6.69 22.29 -0.38
CA ASP A 234 5.91 21.21 -0.99
C ASP A 234 4.58 20.97 -0.27
N MET A 235 4.59 20.97 1.06
CA MET A 235 3.38 20.78 1.87
C MET A 235 2.41 21.96 1.75
N TYR A 236 2.88 23.21 1.90
CA TYR A 236 2.02 24.39 1.73
C TYR A 236 1.46 24.51 0.31
N LYS A 237 2.24 24.17 -0.72
CA LYS A 237 1.75 24.12 -2.09
C LYS A 237 0.57 23.15 -2.25
N LYS A 238 0.64 21.98 -1.61
CA LYS A 238 -0.45 20.98 -1.62
C LYS A 238 -1.67 21.42 -0.81
N LEU A 239 -1.48 22.29 0.19
CA LEU A 239 -2.56 22.83 1.02
C LEU A 239 -3.37 23.93 0.32
N GLY A 240 -2.75 24.67 -0.60
CA GLY A 240 -3.41 25.75 -1.34
C GLY A 240 -4.00 26.80 -0.40
N ALA A 241 -5.29 27.14 -0.57
CA ALA A 241 -5.99 28.15 0.21
C ALA A 241 -6.38 27.72 1.65
N TYR A 242 -5.88 26.59 2.16
CA TYR A 242 -6.16 26.17 3.53
C TYR A 242 -5.46 27.10 4.54
N LYS A 243 -6.22 27.84 5.35
CA LYS A 243 -5.69 28.85 6.30
C LYS A 243 -4.76 29.86 5.59
N ASP A 244 -3.66 30.24 6.22
CA ASP A 244 -2.59 31.11 5.74
C ASP A 244 -1.51 30.36 4.93
N SER A 245 -1.79 29.15 4.42
CA SER A 245 -0.79 28.33 3.72
C SER A 245 -0.17 29.02 2.51
N ASN A 246 -0.93 29.82 1.77
CA ASN A 246 -0.39 30.59 0.63
C ASN A 246 0.61 31.68 1.06
N GLU A 247 0.33 32.38 2.17
CA GLU A 247 1.23 33.39 2.72
C GLU A 247 2.51 32.73 3.28
N ARG A 248 2.35 31.63 4.02
CA ARG A 248 3.47 30.83 4.53
C ARG A 248 4.32 30.22 3.43
N LEU A 249 3.70 29.81 2.31
CA LEU A 249 4.41 29.36 1.13
C LEU A 249 5.33 30.45 0.58
N GLN A 250 4.82 31.67 0.44
CA GLN A 250 5.61 32.81 -0.02
C GLN A 250 6.75 33.14 0.96
N GLU A 251 6.47 33.14 2.27
CA GLU A 251 7.50 33.33 3.29
C GLU A 251 8.61 32.26 3.21
N CYS A 252 8.24 30.98 3.10
CA CYS A 252 9.21 29.90 2.99
C CYS A 252 10.07 30.03 1.74
N ARG A 253 9.49 30.42 0.61
CA ARG A 253 10.23 30.67 -0.64
C ARG A 253 11.22 31.82 -0.50
N TYR A 254 10.79 32.92 0.09
CA TYR A 254 11.66 34.07 0.36
C TYR A 254 12.84 33.69 1.26
N ARG A 255 12.58 32.99 2.36
CA ARG A 255 13.63 32.54 3.30
C ARG A 255 14.60 31.56 2.63
N TYR A 256 14.08 30.60 1.87
CA TYR A 256 14.92 29.66 1.14
C TYR A 256 15.76 30.33 0.05
N GLY A 257 15.17 31.29 -0.68
CA GLY A 257 15.89 32.10 -1.65
C GLY A 257 17.02 32.92 -1.01
N THR A 258 16.77 33.47 0.18
CA THR A 258 17.77 34.21 0.96
C THR A 258 18.92 33.30 1.39
N GLU A 259 18.64 32.12 1.95
CA GLU A 259 19.64 31.12 2.32
C GLU A 259 20.49 30.71 1.11
N ALA A 260 19.84 30.37 0.00
CA ALA A 260 20.52 30.04 -1.25
C ALA A 260 21.40 31.18 -1.77
N ALA A 261 20.96 32.45 -1.64
CA ALA A 261 21.77 33.60 -2.03
C ALA A 261 23.01 33.77 -1.13
N THR A 262 22.88 33.55 0.18
CA THR A 262 24.02 33.60 1.12
C THR A 262 25.04 32.50 0.86
N GLU A 263 24.61 31.34 0.36
CA GLU A 263 25.47 30.23 -0.07
C GLU A 263 26.09 30.45 -1.46
N GLY A 264 25.74 31.54 -2.16
CA GLY A 264 26.16 31.79 -3.54
C GLY A 264 25.42 30.97 -4.60
N ASN A 265 24.37 30.24 -4.22
CA ASN A 265 23.52 29.48 -5.14
C ASN A 265 22.44 30.40 -5.77
N TYR A 266 22.89 31.36 -6.58
CA TYR A 266 22.03 32.38 -7.18
C TYR A 266 20.96 31.82 -8.12
N LYS A 267 21.20 30.65 -8.73
CA LYS A 267 20.19 29.97 -9.57
C LYS A 267 18.98 29.54 -8.74
N THR A 268 19.21 28.98 -7.55
CA THR A 268 18.14 28.59 -6.64
C THR A 268 17.49 29.84 -6.03
N ALA A 269 18.31 30.82 -5.62
CA ALA A 269 17.81 32.09 -5.10
C ALA A 269 16.83 32.77 -6.07
N ALA A 270 17.24 33.00 -7.32
CA ALA A 270 16.40 33.62 -8.34
C ALA A 270 15.09 32.84 -8.55
N LYS A 271 15.15 31.51 -8.63
CA LYS A 271 13.96 30.68 -8.80
C LYS A 271 12.97 30.86 -7.64
N GLU A 272 13.45 30.86 -6.39
CA GLU A 272 12.58 30.92 -5.23
C GLU A 272 12.06 32.34 -4.96
N PHE A 273 12.86 33.39 -5.19
CA PHE A 273 12.38 34.78 -5.16
C PHE A 273 11.32 35.05 -6.23
N ALA A 274 11.52 34.59 -7.47
CA ALA A 274 10.50 34.69 -8.51
C ALA A 274 9.19 33.99 -8.11
N ALA A 275 9.28 32.85 -7.42
CA ALA A 275 8.11 32.12 -6.95
C ALA A 275 7.48 32.69 -5.66
N ALA A 276 8.21 33.52 -4.90
CA ALA A 276 7.68 34.29 -3.78
C ALA A 276 6.84 35.49 -4.26
N GLY A 277 7.08 35.98 -5.47
CA GLY A 277 6.30 37.06 -6.10
C GLY A 277 6.47 38.38 -5.34
N ASN A 278 5.37 39.05 -5.02
CA ASN A 278 5.40 40.37 -4.36
C ASN A 278 5.58 40.29 -2.83
N TYR A 279 6.09 39.17 -2.31
CA TYR A 279 6.31 39.01 -0.88
C TYR A 279 7.55 39.78 -0.44
N LYS A 280 7.39 40.82 0.38
CA LYS A 280 8.49 41.71 0.81
C LYS A 280 9.25 42.26 -0.41
N ASP A 281 10.58 42.26 -0.36
CA ASP A 281 11.53 42.71 -1.39
C ASP A 281 11.94 41.58 -2.34
N SER A 282 11.11 40.54 -2.51
CA SER A 282 11.45 39.37 -3.36
C SER A 282 11.76 39.76 -4.80
N GLU A 283 11.10 40.79 -5.36
CA GLU A 283 11.40 41.25 -6.73
C GLU A 283 12.80 41.85 -6.82
N GLU A 284 13.21 42.68 -5.86
CA GLU A 284 14.55 43.26 -5.80
C GLU A 284 15.62 42.19 -5.57
N GLN A 285 15.34 41.22 -4.69
CA GLN A 285 16.24 40.08 -4.44
C GLN A 285 16.37 39.17 -5.67
N LEU A 286 15.29 39.00 -6.45
CA LEU A 286 15.35 38.30 -7.74
C LEU A 286 16.30 39.01 -8.70
N ILE A 287 16.20 40.34 -8.85
CA ILE A 287 17.11 41.12 -9.70
C ILE A 287 18.56 40.96 -9.23
N ALA A 288 18.81 41.09 -7.92
CA ALA A 288 20.15 40.92 -7.37
C ALA A 288 20.71 39.51 -7.64
N ALA A 289 19.91 38.47 -7.47
CA ALA A 289 20.29 37.10 -7.78
C ALA A 289 20.54 36.89 -9.29
N GLN A 290 19.71 37.45 -10.17
CA GLN A 290 19.92 37.41 -11.62
C GLN A 290 21.23 38.10 -12.02
N LYS A 291 21.51 39.32 -11.52
CA LYS A 291 22.76 40.04 -11.78
C LYS A 291 23.98 39.23 -11.34
N ASN A 292 23.95 38.66 -10.13
CA ASN A 292 25.05 37.82 -9.63
C ASN A 292 25.19 36.52 -10.43
N LEU A 293 24.08 35.91 -10.84
CA LEU A 293 24.11 34.72 -11.68
C LEU A 293 24.77 35.03 -13.02
N ILE A 294 24.42 36.12 -13.70
CA ILE A 294 25.03 36.52 -14.98
C ILE A 294 26.52 36.81 -14.79
N LYS A 295 26.92 37.59 -13.78
CA LYS A 295 28.33 37.94 -13.53
C LYS A 295 29.23 36.72 -13.31
N ASN A 296 28.67 35.63 -12.77
CA ASN A 296 29.38 34.38 -12.50
C ASN A 296 29.11 33.31 -13.57
N SER A 297 28.51 33.68 -14.71
CA SER A 297 28.26 32.80 -15.85
C SER A 297 29.27 33.05 -16.97
N GLU A 298 29.25 32.19 -17.98
CA GLU A 298 30.02 32.35 -19.22
C GLU A 298 29.08 32.55 -20.42
N PRO A 299 29.51 33.24 -21.49
CA PRO A 299 28.80 33.24 -22.76
C PRO A 299 28.43 31.82 -23.24
N GLY A 300 27.24 31.66 -23.78
CA GLY A 300 26.64 30.38 -24.15
C GLY A 300 25.80 29.73 -23.04
N GLN A 301 25.87 30.20 -21.80
CA GLN A 301 24.98 29.76 -20.72
C GLN A 301 23.59 30.42 -20.81
N LYS A 302 22.62 29.83 -20.12
CA LYS A 302 21.22 30.27 -20.14
C LYS A 302 20.77 30.79 -18.79
N ILE A 303 20.03 31.88 -18.80
CA ILE A 303 19.42 32.48 -17.62
C ILE A 303 17.92 32.72 -17.83
N LYS A 304 17.13 32.61 -16.77
CA LYS A 304 15.73 32.99 -16.78
C LYS A 304 15.55 34.44 -16.36
N VAL A 305 14.98 35.25 -17.25
CA VAL A 305 14.59 36.65 -17.01
C VAL A 305 13.19 36.83 -17.57
N GLY A 306 12.27 37.32 -16.75
CA GLY A 306 10.85 37.33 -17.04
C GLY A 306 10.29 35.92 -17.28
N LYS A 307 9.41 35.82 -18.26
CA LYS A 307 8.75 34.57 -18.65
C LYS A 307 9.67 33.61 -19.41
N TYR A 308 10.84 34.05 -19.87
CA TYR A 308 11.65 33.31 -20.84
C TYR A 308 13.06 32.98 -20.35
N GLU A 309 13.67 32.00 -21.03
CA GLU A 309 15.10 31.74 -20.95
C GLU A 309 15.84 32.52 -22.05
N TRP A 310 16.99 33.06 -21.67
CA TRP A 310 17.86 33.89 -22.48
C TRP A 310 19.26 33.27 -22.50
N LEU A 311 19.84 33.21 -23.69
CA LEU A 311 21.24 32.85 -23.91
C LEU A 311 22.11 34.08 -23.66
N ILE A 312 23.14 33.93 -22.84
CA ILE A 312 24.14 34.97 -22.61
C ILE A 312 25.09 34.97 -23.81
N LEU A 313 25.19 36.09 -24.51
CA LEU A 313 26.09 36.26 -25.65
C LEU A 313 27.39 36.96 -25.27
N ASP A 314 27.29 37.94 -24.37
CA ASP A 314 28.43 38.72 -23.90
C ASP A 314 28.18 39.23 -22.48
N ILE A 315 29.27 39.44 -21.72
CA ILE A 315 29.24 39.96 -20.36
C ILE A 315 30.27 41.08 -20.26
N LEU A 316 29.78 42.30 -20.08
CA LEU A 316 30.57 43.49 -19.79
C LEU A 316 30.43 43.86 -18.31
N ASP A 317 31.22 44.84 -17.86
CA ASP A 317 31.26 45.27 -16.46
C ASP A 317 29.92 45.77 -15.91
N ASP A 318 29.12 46.44 -16.74
CA ASP A 318 27.88 47.13 -16.37
C ASP A 318 26.62 46.53 -17.02
N ARG A 319 26.78 45.63 -18.00
CA ARG A 319 25.68 45.01 -18.74
C ARG A 319 26.05 43.66 -19.35
N ALA A 320 25.05 42.85 -19.68
CA ALA A 320 25.22 41.63 -20.46
C ALA A 320 24.32 41.63 -21.70
N PHE A 321 24.80 41.07 -22.81
CA PHE A 321 24.03 40.94 -24.04
C PHE A 321 23.33 39.59 -24.06
N LEU A 322 22.01 39.61 -24.20
CA LEU A 322 21.16 38.43 -24.07
C LEU A 322 20.33 38.22 -25.35
N MET A 323 20.25 36.98 -25.83
CA MET A 323 19.33 36.57 -26.89
C MET A 323 18.27 35.63 -26.32
N LYS A 324 17.01 35.79 -26.69
CA LYS A 324 15.98 34.82 -26.31
C LYS A 324 16.33 33.41 -26.81
N ASN A 325 16.46 32.45 -25.90
CA ASN A 325 16.94 31.09 -26.22
C ASN A 325 15.97 30.34 -27.15
N SER A 326 14.66 30.53 -27.00
CA SER A 326 13.64 30.00 -27.91
C SER A 326 13.18 31.05 -28.91
N SER A 327 12.92 30.64 -30.15
CA SER A 327 12.24 31.49 -31.13
C SER A 327 10.81 31.79 -30.68
N MET A 328 10.32 33.00 -30.97
CA MET A 328 8.89 33.33 -30.87
C MET A 328 8.13 32.76 -32.06
N GLU A 329 6.80 32.92 -32.04
CA GLU A 329 5.96 32.56 -33.17
C GLU A 329 6.32 33.34 -34.43
N GLU A 330 5.83 32.83 -35.55
CA GLU A 330 5.98 33.47 -36.85
C GLU A 330 5.30 34.84 -36.87
N MET A 331 6.06 35.87 -37.26
CA MET A 331 5.58 37.25 -37.29
C MET A 331 6.26 37.99 -38.45
N PRO A 332 5.51 38.80 -39.23
CA PRO A 332 6.13 39.65 -40.23
C PRO A 332 7.01 40.71 -39.57
N TYR A 333 8.03 41.16 -40.30
CA TYR A 333 8.84 42.30 -39.91
C TYR A 333 7.99 43.57 -39.85
N HIS A 334 7.10 43.73 -40.83
CA HIS A 334 6.11 44.80 -40.86
C HIS A 334 4.77 44.31 -41.43
N SER A 335 3.67 44.80 -40.88
CA SER A 335 2.34 44.28 -41.17
C SER A 335 1.76 44.79 -42.48
N GLU A 336 2.19 45.95 -42.95
CA GLU A 336 1.66 46.61 -44.15
C GLU A 336 2.66 46.57 -45.31
N PRO A 337 2.19 46.49 -46.57
CA PRO A 337 3.07 46.63 -47.73
C PRO A 337 3.64 48.05 -47.84
N GLY A 338 4.89 48.17 -48.26
CA GLY A 338 5.52 49.45 -48.51
C GLY A 338 7.01 49.43 -48.20
N GLU A 339 7.68 50.54 -48.49
CA GLU A 339 9.06 50.73 -48.08
C GLU A 339 9.15 50.78 -46.56
N ILE A 340 10.14 50.09 -45.99
CA ILE A 340 10.23 49.90 -44.55
C ILE A 340 11.67 49.92 -44.04
N THR A 341 11.82 50.41 -42.81
CA THR A 341 13.05 50.42 -42.03
C THR A 341 12.76 49.90 -40.63
N TRP A 342 13.80 49.57 -39.86
CA TRP A 342 13.62 49.14 -38.46
C TRP A 342 12.87 50.17 -37.61
N GLU A 343 13.21 51.46 -37.77
CA GLU A 343 12.57 52.59 -37.09
C GLU A 343 11.03 52.52 -37.10
N LYS A 344 10.46 52.12 -38.25
CA LYS A 344 9.02 52.11 -38.52
C LYS A 344 8.39 50.72 -38.46
N ALA A 345 9.19 49.67 -38.24
CA ALA A 345 8.71 48.29 -38.24
C ALA A 345 7.64 48.06 -37.16
N SER A 346 6.56 47.37 -37.51
CA SER A 346 5.51 47.06 -36.53
C SER A 346 5.99 46.01 -35.53
N LEU A 347 6.91 45.13 -35.95
CA LEU A 347 7.59 44.20 -35.05
C LEU A 347 8.39 44.92 -33.96
N ARG A 348 9.15 45.99 -34.31
CA ARG A 348 9.89 46.81 -33.34
C ARG A 348 8.95 47.42 -32.30
N GLN A 349 7.84 48.00 -32.76
CA GLN A 349 6.83 48.61 -31.88
C GLN A 349 6.25 47.56 -30.92
N TRP A 350 5.89 46.39 -31.43
CA TRP A 350 5.35 45.29 -30.61
C TRP A 350 6.36 44.79 -29.56
N LEU A 351 7.64 44.64 -29.95
CA LEU A 351 8.72 44.21 -29.04
C LEU A 351 8.91 45.18 -27.86
N ASN A 352 8.81 46.49 -28.11
CA ASN A 352 9.05 47.53 -27.11
C ASN A 352 7.78 48.00 -26.38
N THR A 353 6.63 47.39 -26.65
CA THR A 353 5.36 47.67 -25.96
C THR A 353 4.78 46.38 -25.37
N GLN A 354 3.86 45.72 -26.08
CA GLN A 354 3.13 44.55 -25.61
C GLN A 354 4.06 43.42 -25.14
N PHE A 355 5.09 43.09 -25.93
CA PHE A 355 6.02 42.02 -25.56
C PHE A 355 6.77 42.36 -24.26
N LEU A 356 7.28 43.58 -24.14
CA LEU A 356 8.02 44.03 -22.96
C LEU A 356 7.13 44.01 -21.71
N GLU A 357 5.89 44.50 -21.80
CA GLU A 357 4.94 44.53 -20.68
C GLU A 357 4.49 43.13 -20.24
N ASP A 358 4.19 42.26 -21.22
CA ASP A 358 3.73 40.91 -20.94
C ASP A 358 4.85 40.01 -20.40
N SER A 359 6.10 40.25 -20.78
CA SER A 359 7.17 39.28 -20.58
C SER A 359 7.92 39.46 -19.27
N PHE A 360 7.95 40.68 -18.72
CA PHE A 360 8.82 41.06 -17.61
C PHE A 360 8.05 41.78 -16.51
N SER A 361 8.43 41.57 -15.25
CA SER A 361 7.89 42.37 -14.15
C SER A 361 8.35 43.84 -14.25
N PRO A 362 7.69 44.79 -13.57
CA PRO A 362 8.16 46.18 -13.50
C PRO A 362 9.62 46.29 -13.02
N ALA A 363 10.01 45.52 -12.00
CA ALA A 363 11.38 45.50 -11.49
C ALA A 363 12.39 44.98 -12.53
N GLU A 364 12.03 43.94 -13.30
CA GLU A 364 12.88 43.42 -14.37
C GLU A 364 13.01 44.41 -15.53
N ARG A 365 11.92 45.07 -15.95
CA ARG A 365 11.94 46.08 -17.01
C ARG A 365 12.89 47.24 -16.70
N ASN A 366 12.94 47.68 -15.45
CA ASN A 366 13.88 48.73 -15.03
C ASN A 366 15.35 48.34 -15.22
N ASN A 367 15.63 47.03 -15.29
CA ASN A 367 16.95 46.47 -15.50
C ASN A 367 17.23 46.06 -16.95
N ILE A 368 16.30 46.28 -17.88
CA ILE A 368 16.57 46.21 -19.32
C ILE A 368 17.12 47.59 -19.74
N TRP A 369 18.20 47.57 -20.51
CA TRP A 369 18.91 48.78 -20.93
C TRP A 369 18.21 49.40 -22.15
N LEU A 370 17.88 50.70 -22.08
CA LEU A 370 17.44 51.46 -23.24
C LEU A 370 18.66 51.69 -24.14
N THR A 371 18.72 50.99 -25.27
CA THR A 371 19.90 50.92 -26.12
C THR A 371 19.72 51.84 -27.32
N GLU A 372 20.72 52.68 -27.59
CA GLU A 372 20.84 53.35 -28.89
C GLU A 372 21.29 52.32 -29.92
N VAL A 373 20.40 51.98 -30.84
CA VAL A 373 20.56 50.94 -31.85
C VAL A 373 20.84 51.59 -33.19
N ALA A 374 22.08 51.46 -33.67
CA ALA A 374 22.54 52.05 -34.92
C ALA A 374 22.03 51.24 -36.14
N ASN A 375 21.26 51.85 -37.03
CA ASN A 375 20.60 51.20 -38.18
C ASN A 375 21.32 51.51 -39.48
N HIS A 376 22.51 50.93 -39.65
CA HIS A 376 23.32 51.09 -40.86
C HIS A 376 22.64 50.54 -42.11
N ASP A 377 22.98 51.14 -43.25
CA ASP A 377 22.61 50.65 -44.57
C ASP A 377 23.10 49.22 -44.80
N ASN A 378 22.42 48.48 -45.67
CA ASN A 378 22.87 47.15 -46.08
C ASN A 378 24.26 47.28 -46.73
N ALA A 379 25.27 46.62 -46.17
CA ALA A 379 26.65 46.72 -46.65
C ALA A 379 26.88 46.15 -48.07
N VAL A 380 26.02 45.23 -48.52
CA VAL A 380 26.11 44.57 -49.83
C VAL A 380 25.32 45.32 -50.90
N TYR A 381 24.11 45.77 -50.56
CA TYR A 381 23.14 46.33 -51.52
C TYR A 381 22.96 47.85 -51.43
N GLY A 382 23.43 48.49 -50.35
CA GLY A 382 23.27 49.93 -50.12
C GLY A 382 21.85 50.37 -49.77
N THR A 383 20.92 49.44 -49.55
CA THR A 383 19.56 49.72 -49.08
C THR A 383 19.59 50.47 -47.76
N LYS A 384 18.79 51.54 -47.64
CA LYS A 384 18.81 52.41 -46.47
C LYS A 384 18.29 51.73 -45.21
N GLY A 385 19.08 51.77 -44.13
CA GLY A 385 18.72 51.19 -42.83
C GLY A 385 17.70 52.02 -42.03
N GLY A 386 17.55 53.30 -42.38
CA GLY A 386 16.70 54.24 -41.66
C GLY A 386 17.49 55.00 -40.59
N LYS A 387 16.77 55.67 -39.68
CA LYS A 387 17.41 56.36 -38.56
C LYS A 387 17.74 55.37 -37.43
N ASP A 388 18.71 55.74 -36.62
CA ASP A 388 19.01 55.05 -35.36
C ASP A 388 17.82 55.17 -34.40
N THR A 389 17.67 54.17 -33.53
CA THR A 389 16.52 54.03 -32.64
C THR A 389 16.96 53.88 -31.19
N GLU A 390 16.05 54.15 -30.25
CA GLU A 390 16.22 53.74 -28.85
C GLU A 390 15.28 52.58 -28.55
N ASP A 391 15.84 51.43 -28.20
CA ASP A 391 15.11 50.18 -28.01
C ASP A 391 15.54 49.45 -26.72
N TYR A 392 14.57 48.97 -25.95
CA TYR A 392 14.83 48.03 -24.84
C TYR A 392 15.07 46.63 -25.37
N ILE A 393 14.27 46.23 -26.37
CA ILE A 393 14.32 44.92 -27.01
C ILE A 393 14.37 45.13 -28.51
N PHE A 394 15.35 44.51 -29.15
CA PHE A 394 15.61 44.69 -30.58
C PHE A 394 15.99 43.36 -31.24
N MET A 395 16.39 43.42 -32.50
CA MET A 395 16.88 42.28 -33.26
C MET A 395 18.34 42.52 -33.65
N PHE A 396 19.11 41.48 -33.88
CA PHE A 396 20.48 41.66 -34.37
C PHE A 396 20.49 42.43 -35.71
N SER A 397 21.51 43.26 -35.91
CA SER A 397 21.97 43.57 -37.28
C SER A 397 22.67 42.37 -37.91
N ALA A 398 22.86 42.42 -39.23
CA ALA A 398 23.69 41.46 -39.95
C ALA A 398 25.09 41.32 -39.31
N GLU A 399 25.75 42.44 -39.00
CA GLU A 399 27.09 42.46 -38.39
C GLU A 399 27.10 41.87 -36.98
N GLU A 400 26.18 42.29 -36.11
CA GLU A 400 26.06 41.75 -34.75
C GLU A 400 25.82 40.24 -34.80
N ALA A 401 24.97 39.77 -35.73
CA ALA A 401 24.67 38.36 -35.86
C ALA A 401 25.90 37.54 -36.31
N MET A 402 26.74 38.08 -37.20
CA MET A 402 28.00 37.44 -37.58
C MET A 402 28.95 37.35 -36.38
N ASN A 403 29.06 38.41 -35.58
CA ASN A 403 29.96 38.48 -34.43
C ASN A 403 29.63 37.43 -33.35
N TYR A 404 28.34 37.13 -33.14
CA TYR A 404 27.90 36.15 -32.14
C TYR A 404 27.56 34.76 -32.70
N SER A 405 27.83 34.52 -34.00
CA SER A 405 27.42 33.31 -34.70
C SER A 405 27.94 32.01 -34.09
N SER A 406 29.11 32.03 -33.46
CA SER A 406 29.71 30.87 -32.78
C SER A 406 28.91 30.39 -31.55
N LEU A 407 28.10 31.27 -30.95
CA LEU A 407 27.25 30.96 -29.80
C LEU A 407 25.84 30.56 -30.22
N PHE A 408 25.48 30.70 -31.49
CA PHE A 408 24.14 30.43 -31.93
C PHE A 408 23.79 28.95 -31.77
N PRO A 409 22.63 28.63 -31.19
CA PRO A 409 22.14 27.27 -31.22
C PRO A 409 21.83 26.90 -32.67
N ASN A 410 21.72 25.60 -32.95
CA ASN A 410 21.19 25.17 -34.24
C ASN A 410 19.75 25.71 -34.40
N PHE A 411 19.60 26.74 -35.23
CA PHE A 411 18.29 27.27 -35.54
C PHE A 411 17.53 26.19 -36.33
N LYS A 412 16.20 26.22 -36.26
CA LYS A 412 15.35 25.29 -37.03
C LYS A 412 14.47 26.03 -38.02
N THR A 413 14.62 27.36 -38.06
CA THR A 413 13.71 28.31 -38.66
C THR A 413 14.48 29.56 -38.98
N ASN A 414 14.11 30.23 -40.07
CA ASN A 414 14.64 31.55 -40.37
C ASN A 414 14.15 32.58 -39.35
N THR A 415 15.00 33.55 -39.02
CA THR A 415 14.62 34.66 -38.13
C THR A 415 15.04 36.00 -38.70
N TRP A 416 14.20 37.02 -38.57
CA TRP A 416 14.52 38.35 -39.09
C TRP A 416 15.83 38.90 -38.49
N LEU A 417 16.38 39.89 -39.16
CA LEU A 417 17.38 40.83 -38.66
C LEU A 417 16.81 42.23 -38.83
N ARG A 418 17.30 43.20 -38.05
CA ARG A 418 16.90 44.61 -38.22
C ARG A 418 17.55 45.29 -39.42
N SER A 419 18.59 44.66 -40.00
CA SER A 419 19.25 45.15 -41.21
C SER A 419 18.31 45.05 -42.42
N PRO A 420 18.29 46.05 -43.31
CA PRO A 420 17.47 46.00 -44.54
C PRO A 420 17.97 44.92 -45.50
N GLY A 421 17.10 44.43 -46.38
CA GLY A 421 17.44 43.47 -47.44
C GLY A 421 18.06 44.12 -48.67
N ASN A 422 17.93 43.47 -49.83
CA ASN A 422 18.46 43.98 -51.10
C ASN A 422 17.64 45.14 -51.71
N ASP A 423 16.43 45.37 -51.20
CA ASP A 423 15.54 46.44 -51.63
C ASP A 423 14.78 47.06 -50.44
N PRO A 424 14.14 48.24 -50.61
CA PRO A 424 13.41 48.91 -49.52
C PRO A 424 12.19 48.16 -48.97
N TYR A 425 11.76 47.04 -49.58
CA TYR A 425 10.60 46.25 -49.17
C TYR A 425 10.98 44.98 -48.40
N SER A 426 12.28 44.73 -48.22
CA SER A 426 12.81 43.52 -47.63
C SER A 426 13.67 43.78 -46.39
N ALA A 427 13.73 42.79 -45.52
CA ALA A 427 14.61 42.77 -44.36
C ALA A 427 15.55 41.56 -44.44
N ALA A 428 16.81 41.74 -44.03
CA ALA A 428 17.77 40.64 -43.91
C ALA A 428 17.27 39.62 -42.86
N PHE A 429 17.81 38.41 -42.91
CA PHE A 429 17.44 37.36 -41.96
C PHE A 429 18.59 36.40 -41.70
N LEU A 430 18.52 35.67 -40.59
CA LEU A 430 19.32 34.49 -40.33
C LEU A 430 18.61 33.26 -40.86
N SER A 431 19.31 32.44 -41.64
CA SER A 431 18.80 31.16 -42.09
C SER A 431 18.57 30.20 -40.93
N ASP A 432 17.89 29.09 -41.20
CA ASP A 432 17.79 27.96 -40.29
C ASP A 432 19.16 27.39 -39.84
N LYS A 433 20.27 27.74 -40.50
CA LYS A 433 21.63 27.38 -40.10
C LYS A 433 22.37 28.49 -39.36
N GLY A 434 21.73 29.64 -39.12
CA GLY A 434 22.35 30.79 -38.47
C GLY A 434 23.30 31.58 -39.37
N SER A 435 23.22 31.39 -40.68
CA SER A 435 23.95 32.21 -41.65
C SER A 435 23.15 33.46 -41.98
N VAL A 436 23.82 34.61 -42.03
CA VAL A 436 23.20 35.86 -42.44
C VAL A 436 22.90 35.84 -43.94
N MET A 437 21.68 36.22 -44.29
CA MET A 437 21.19 36.33 -45.67
C MET A 437 20.90 37.80 -45.97
N ASP A 438 21.92 38.56 -46.37
CA ASP A 438 21.85 40.02 -46.58
C ASP A 438 20.87 40.44 -47.68
N TYR A 439 20.54 39.56 -48.63
CA TYR A 439 19.54 39.87 -49.64
C TYR A 439 18.13 39.97 -49.07
N GLY A 440 17.88 39.34 -47.92
CA GLY A 440 16.64 39.45 -47.20
C GLY A 440 15.43 38.78 -47.84
N TYR A 441 14.26 39.08 -47.28
CA TYR A 441 12.97 38.63 -47.78
C TYR A 441 11.92 39.72 -47.55
N VAL A 442 10.81 39.67 -48.30
CA VAL A 442 9.75 40.68 -48.21
C VAL A 442 9.27 40.83 -46.76
N ALA A 443 9.28 42.06 -46.26
CA ALA A 443 9.08 42.39 -44.84
C ALA A 443 7.69 42.00 -44.31
N THR A 444 6.70 41.86 -45.20
CA THR A 444 5.34 41.42 -44.87
C THR A 444 5.19 39.90 -44.77
N SER A 445 6.25 39.13 -45.04
CA SER A 445 6.21 37.67 -44.95
C SER A 445 5.99 37.19 -43.52
N ASN A 446 5.02 36.31 -43.33
CA ASN A 446 4.74 35.66 -42.06
C ASN A 446 5.46 34.30 -41.91
N GLN A 447 6.51 34.03 -42.69
CA GLN A 447 7.22 32.73 -42.66
C GLN A 447 8.44 32.71 -41.71
N PHE A 448 8.70 33.84 -41.05
CA PHE A 448 9.90 34.05 -40.26
C PHE A 448 9.54 34.12 -38.79
N LYS A 449 10.37 33.49 -37.97
CA LYS A 449 10.27 33.58 -36.51
C LYS A 449 11.07 34.77 -36.01
N VAL A 450 10.88 35.11 -34.74
CA VAL A 450 11.59 36.24 -34.11
C VAL A 450 12.43 35.76 -32.94
N ARG A 451 13.69 36.20 -32.90
CA ARG A 451 14.63 35.98 -31.80
C ARG A 451 15.16 37.33 -31.31
N PRO A 452 14.46 37.95 -30.35
CA PRO A 452 14.85 39.25 -29.86
C PRO A 452 16.11 39.16 -28.99
N VAL A 453 16.80 40.28 -28.92
CA VAL A 453 17.98 40.51 -28.10
C VAL A 453 17.77 41.74 -27.21
N MET A 454 18.50 41.79 -26.10
CA MET A 454 18.50 42.93 -25.19
C MET A 454 19.82 43.03 -24.44
N TRP A 455 20.13 44.25 -24.00
CA TRP A 455 21.15 44.49 -22.99
C TRP A 455 20.50 44.50 -21.60
N TYR A 456 21.05 43.75 -20.67
CA TYR A 456 20.56 43.66 -19.29
C TYR A 456 21.56 44.30 -18.31
N LYS A 457 21.11 45.20 -17.44
CA LYS A 457 21.93 45.95 -16.49
C LYS A 457 22.55 45.03 -15.42
N LEU A 458 23.82 45.21 -15.13
CA LEU A 458 24.57 44.51 -14.07
C LEU A 458 25.06 45.43 -12.94
N LYS A 459 25.04 46.75 -13.16
CA LYS A 459 25.28 47.77 -12.14
C LYS A 459 24.00 48.55 -11.84
#